data_AF-A0A9W6EWU7-F1
#
_entry.id   AF-A0A9W6EWU7-F1
#
_cell.length_a   1.000
_cell.length_b   1.000
_cell.length_c   1.000
_cell.angle_alpha   90.00
_cell.angle_beta   90.00
_cell.angle_gamma   90.00
#
_symmetry.space_group_name_H-M   'P 1'
#
loop_
_entity.id
_entity.type
_entity.pdbx_description
1 polymer ?
#
loop_
_entity_poly.entity_id
_entity_poly.type
_entity_poly.pdbx_seq_one_letter_code
_entity_poly.pdbx_strand_id
1 'polypeptide(L)'
;MHAIKKIFVPHYVYKISLILILTGLLSSCINNKKTPQEKVTATNETNTPTTEKVIDPANSVYFKGTSNHTESLEYFHIMNFSYLYGTNQHNLHREIKNDTLQLVYNESNGAQLKEIMYFGKDNFLNFKIFVTPGDTLNFKITNGNMIFEGTHASDYNFFPQLNAKNYDWPHYKEDIKLYKKEAKEVYTKKITFLEEYLKNHKDVTEGFKKTVKEELYFEYYYNLIAPRSIKSTCLSAVRGAEIYFNDVNSVFSTLKDNAKNASGMENVFNTKDYFDNIQLSTFKKPDLITNDYYKRAIADYVRYYFVNHDYFEFNKENFFDEKEFIEKNFEGKVKNYLLAKLIADYYKKGFGRSKKAKTILKNTIEEFRKTTIDSSYLAEIKNIESKLDFFDLQLPNPVLEEKLLTRNGDTITIKEILNKEKGNKKVIDFWASWCFPCIKELKEGSNNSKKLTSSENVSFIYISTDTQKEAWDNMSKTMQPYFADKHQYLLLDREHSKLSTFFKVKFIPRTVVLSKNNSIVYDDAPRPSDSLMFNKLIVND
;
A
#
# COMPACT_ATOMS: atom_id res chain seq x y z
N MET A 1 8.93 28.99 31.22
CA MET A 1 8.46 29.30 29.86
C MET A 1 9.49 28.81 28.85
N HIS A 2 9.31 27.60 28.29
CA HIS A 2 10.05 27.13 27.12
C HIS A 2 9.11 26.23 26.32
N ALA A 3 8.91 26.60 25.05
CA ALA A 3 7.87 26.09 24.19
C ALA A 3 8.19 24.70 23.64
N ILE A 4 7.23 23.78 23.84
CA ILE A 4 7.22 22.41 23.37
C ILE A 4 6.87 22.42 21.87
N LYS A 5 7.85 22.09 21.00
CA LYS A 5 7.58 21.79 19.59
C LYS A 5 7.15 20.31 19.48
N LYS A 6 5.85 20.10 19.23
CA LYS A 6 5.28 18.81 18.84
C LYS A 6 5.77 18.41 17.45
N ILE A 7 6.29 17.20 17.30
CA ILE A 7 6.63 16.58 16.02
C ILE A 7 5.59 15.50 15.77
N PHE A 8 4.79 15.66 14.71
CA PHE A 8 3.73 14.74 14.29
C PHE A 8 4.28 13.68 13.33
N VAL A 9 3.83 12.43 13.51
CA VAL A 9 4.24 11.20 12.83
C VAL A 9 3.23 10.85 11.71
N PRO A 10 3.64 10.49 10.47
CA PRO A 10 2.71 9.89 9.49
C PRO A 10 2.92 8.37 9.33
N HIS A 11 1.83 7.61 9.46
CA HIS A 11 1.75 6.15 9.28
C HIS A 11 1.76 5.73 7.80
N TYR A 12 2.38 4.58 7.54
CA TYR A 12 2.59 3.99 6.21
C TYR A 12 1.60 2.84 5.95
N VAL A 13 0.65 3.00 5.03
CA VAL A 13 0.19 1.84 4.24
C VAL A 13 -0.32 2.20 2.84
N TYR A 14 0.57 2.44 1.88
CA TYR A 14 0.30 2.20 0.44
C TYR A 14 1.56 1.88 -0.34
N LYS A 15 2.58 1.38 0.36
CA LYS A 15 3.92 1.29 -0.19
C LYS A 15 4.17 0.01 -1.01
N ILE A 16 3.29 -0.97 -1.08
CA ILE A 16 3.63 -2.22 -1.81
C ILE A 16 3.59 -2.02 -3.34
N SER A 17 2.71 -1.16 -3.86
CA SER A 17 2.70 -0.83 -5.30
C SER A 17 3.64 0.34 -5.66
N LEU A 18 4.03 1.17 -4.69
CA LEU A 18 4.96 2.30 -4.90
C LEU A 18 6.44 1.98 -4.56
N ILE A 19 6.72 0.95 -3.75
CA ILE A 19 8.10 0.56 -3.37
C ILE A 19 8.87 0.02 -4.58
N LEU A 20 8.22 -0.68 -5.51
CA LEU A 20 8.87 -1.16 -6.73
C LEU A 20 9.31 -0.02 -7.67
N ILE A 21 8.76 1.18 -7.51
CA ILE A 21 9.06 2.35 -8.35
C ILE A 21 10.08 3.28 -7.66
N LEU A 22 10.15 3.28 -6.33
CA LEU A 22 11.03 4.16 -5.55
C LEU A 22 12.47 3.66 -5.39
N THR A 23 12.79 2.41 -5.78
CA THR A 23 14.17 1.91 -5.78
C THR A 23 15.03 2.55 -6.89
N GLY A 24 14.43 3.07 -7.96
CA GLY A 24 15.14 3.80 -9.02
C GLY A 24 15.56 5.24 -8.64
N LEU A 25 14.91 5.84 -7.64
CA LEU A 25 15.14 7.25 -7.26
C LEU A 25 16.30 7.44 -6.27
N LEU A 26 16.74 6.40 -5.56
CA LEU A 26 17.80 6.53 -4.55
C LEU A 26 19.22 6.48 -5.16
N SER A 27 19.36 6.00 -6.40
CA SER A 27 20.67 5.86 -7.06
C SER A 27 21.14 7.12 -7.79
N SER A 28 20.23 8.03 -8.16
CA SER A 28 20.60 9.21 -8.97
C SER A 28 20.81 10.50 -8.17
N CYS A 29 20.55 10.49 -6.85
CA CYS A 29 20.69 11.69 -6.01
C CYS A 29 21.98 11.74 -5.19
N ILE A 30 22.83 10.70 -5.22
CA ILE A 30 24.11 10.70 -4.51
C ILE A 30 25.18 10.02 -5.40
N ASN A 31 25.72 10.76 -6.37
CA ASN A 31 27.15 10.77 -6.74
C ASN A 31 27.36 11.51 -8.06
N ASN A 32 27.69 12.79 -7.95
CA ASN A 32 28.28 13.56 -9.03
C ASN A 32 29.80 13.52 -8.88
N LYS A 33 30.43 12.42 -9.30
CA LYS A 33 31.86 12.32 -9.65
C LYS A 33 32.05 11.08 -10.53
N LYS A 34 32.33 11.30 -11.81
CA LYS A 34 32.53 10.28 -12.84
C LYS A 34 33.73 9.40 -12.53
N THR A 35 33.55 8.09 -12.64
CA THR A 35 34.54 7.10 -13.06
C THR A 35 33.77 5.94 -13.70
N PRO A 36 34.27 5.30 -14.77
CA PRO A 36 33.45 4.47 -15.64
C PRO A 36 33.10 3.15 -14.93
N GLN A 37 31.84 3.01 -14.53
CA GLN A 37 31.32 1.74 -14.02
C GLN A 37 30.88 0.85 -15.18
N GLU A 38 31.30 -0.40 -15.07
CA GLU A 38 30.98 -1.54 -15.92
C GLU A 38 29.47 -1.66 -16.18
N LYS A 39 29.15 -2.15 -17.38
CA LYS A 39 27.79 -2.52 -17.79
C LYS A 39 27.18 -3.47 -16.76
N VAL A 40 26.30 -2.93 -15.91
CA VAL A 40 25.38 -3.74 -15.12
C VAL A 40 24.31 -4.26 -16.08
N THR A 41 24.52 -5.46 -16.60
CA THR A 41 23.45 -6.27 -17.19
C THR A 41 22.37 -6.48 -16.14
N ALA A 42 21.15 -6.03 -16.44
CA ALA A 42 19.96 -6.35 -15.68
C ALA A 42 19.88 -7.86 -15.47
N THR A 43 20.02 -8.31 -14.22
CA THR A 43 19.88 -9.72 -13.87
C THR A 43 18.43 -10.12 -14.01
N ASN A 44 18.19 -11.02 -14.96
CA ASN A 44 16.94 -11.71 -15.22
C ASN A 44 16.30 -12.20 -13.92
N GLU A 45 15.06 -11.76 -13.68
CA GLU A 45 14.18 -12.44 -12.75
C GLU A 45 14.03 -13.90 -13.18
N THR A 46 14.13 -14.79 -12.19
CA THR A 46 14.25 -16.23 -12.37
C THR A 46 13.13 -16.82 -13.21
N ASN A 47 13.57 -17.53 -14.27
CA ASN A 47 12.79 -18.41 -15.13
C ASN A 47 11.76 -19.23 -14.33
N THR A 48 10.52 -18.78 -14.39
CA THR A 48 9.34 -19.65 -14.25
C THR A 48 8.94 -20.02 -15.69
N PRO A 49 8.56 -21.28 -16.00
CA PRO A 49 8.36 -21.68 -17.39
C PRO A 49 7.39 -20.74 -18.10
N THR A 50 7.89 -20.05 -19.12
CA THR A 50 7.10 -19.25 -20.06
C THR A 50 6.16 -20.18 -20.79
N THR A 51 4.96 -20.35 -20.24
CA THR A 51 3.81 -20.51 -21.11
C THR A 51 3.67 -19.17 -21.83
N GLU A 52 3.98 -19.12 -23.13
CA GLU A 52 3.58 -18.03 -24.00
C GLU A 52 2.06 -17.88 -23.84
N LYS A 53 1.65 -16.93 -22.99
CA LYS A 53 0.24 -16.63 -22.81
C LYS A 53 -0.19 -15.82 -24.03
N VAL A 54 -1.01 -16.48 -24.85
CA VAL A 54 -1.56 -15.98 -26.12
C VAL A 54 -2.21 -14.60 -25.91
N ILE A 55 -1.72 -13.61 -26.65
CA ILE A 55 -2.39 -12.32 -26.82
C ILE A 55 -3.67 -12.63 -27.62
N ASP A 56 -4.84 -12.37 -27.04
CA ASP A 56 -6.11 -12.55 -27.73
C ASP A 56 -6.42 -11.24 -28.47
N PRO A 57 -6.32 -11.19 -29.82
CA PRO A 57 -6.46 -9.94 -30.55
C PRO A 57 -7.80 -9.26 -30.33
N ALA A 58 -8.87 -10.03 -30.06
CA ALA A 58 -10.22 -9.48 -29.86
C ALA A 58 -10.37 -8.77 -28.51
N ASN A 59 -9.56 -9.14 -27.52
CA ASN A 59 -9.61 -8.59 -26.16
C ASN A 59 -8.38 -7.74 -25.82
N SER A 60 -7.52 -7.44 -26.80
CA SER A 60 -6.27 -6.71 -26.57
C SER A 60 -6.47 -5.20 -26.64
N VAL A 61 -5.73 -4.46 -25.82
CA VAL A 61 -5.60 -3.00 -25.93
C VAL A 61 -4.17 -2.67 -26.33
N TYR A 62 -4.02 -1.88 -27.40
CA TYR A 62 -2.74 -1.50 -27.97
C TYR A 62 -2.41 -0.06 -27.63
N PHE A 63 -1.19 0.18 -27.16
CA PHE A 63 -0.60 1.49 -26.95
C PHE A 63 0.56 1.64 -27.91
N LYS A 64 0.55 2.71 -28.70
CA LYS A 64 1.63 3.05 -29.61
C LYS A 64 1.92 4.52 -29.50
N GLY A 65 3.15 4.89 -29.22
CA GLY A 65 3.43 6.31 -29.10
C GLY A 65 4.89 6.64 -29.02
N THR A 66 5.18 7.93 -29.05
CA THR A 66 6.54 8.44 -28.97
C THR A 66 6.73 9.37 -27.78
N SER A 67 7.99 9.51 -27.33
CA SER A 67 8.39 10.46 -26.31
C SER A 67 9.68 11.15 -26.68
N ASN A 68 9.74 12.47 -26.49
CA ASN A 68 10.99 13.22 -26.59
C ASN A 68 11.99 12.93 -25.44
N HIS A 69 11.59 12.11 -24.45
CA HIS A 69 12.43 11.60 -23.38
C HIS A 69 12.45 10.06 -23.41
N THR A 70 13.25 9.49 -24.31
CA THR A 70 13.32 8.04 -24.56
C THR A 70 13.50 7.20 -23.30
N GLU A 71 14.44 7.57 -22.42
CA GLU A 71 14.74 6.83 -21.17
C GLU A 71 13.52 6.68 -20.26
N SER A 72 12.57 7.61 -20.34
CA SER A 72 11.38 7.63 -19.48
C SER A 72 10.30 6.65 -19.96
N LEU A 73 10.37 6.17 -21.21
CA LEU A 73 9.44 5.15 -21.73
C LEU A 73 9.58 3.81 -20.99
N GLU A 74 10.75 3.52 -20.42
CA GLU A 74 10.97 2.35 -19.56
C GLU A 74 10.07 2.37 -18.32
N TYR A 75 9.71 3.56 -17.84
CA TYR A 75 8.89 3.77 -16.64
C TYR A 75 7.43 4.14 -16.96
N PHE A 76 6.94 3.80 -18.15
CA PHE A 76 5.52 3.87 -18.48
C PHE A 76 4.80 2.67 -17.88
N HIS A 77 3.86 2.87 -16.96
CA HIS A 77 3.12 1.80 -16.28
C HIS A 77 1.60 1.98 -16.47
N ILE A 78 0.90 0.87 -16.61
CA ILE A 78 -0.57 0.81 -16.62
C ILE A 78 -1.01 0.04 -15.38
N MET A 79 -1.71 0.74 -14.49
CA MET A 79 -2.25 0.17 -13.27
C MET A 79 -3.61 -0.47 -13.54
N ASN A 80 -3.83 -1.63 -12.94
CA ASN A 80 -5.08 -2.38 -13.01
C ASN A 80 -5.70 -2.52 -11.61
N PHE A 81 -6.89 -1.94 -11.43
CA PHE A 81 -7.63 -1.98 -10.18
C PHE A 81 -8.65 -3.12 -10.09
N SER A 82 -8.65 -4.08 -11.02
CA SER A 82 -9.49 -5.29 -10.91
C SER A 82 -9.11 -6.17 -9.71
N TYR A 83 -7.83 -6.18 -9.32
CA TYR A 83 -7.27 -6.91 -8.17
C TYR A 83 -7.74 -6.32 -6.83
N LEU A 84 -7.59 -7.08 -5.74
CA LEU A 84 -8.03 -6.64 -4.40
C LEU A 84 -7.40 -5.30 -3.95
N TYR A 85 -6.10 -5.10 -4.24
CA TYR A 85 -5.34 -3.88 -3.90
C TYR A 85 -4.80 -3.13 -5.12
N GLY A 86 -5.22 -3.54 -6.33
CA GLY A 86 -4.64 -3.10 -7.60
C GLY A 86 -3.22 -3.64 -7.85
N THR A 87 -2.85 -3.86 -9.11
CA THR A 87 -1.51 -4.31 -9.51
C THR A 87 -1.12 -3.74 -10.87
N ASN A 88 0.15 -3.92 -11.27
CA ASN A 88 0.52 -3.79 -12.68
C ASN A 88 -0.13 -4.90 -13.51
N GLN A 89 -0.35 -4.64 -14.79
CA GLN A 89 -0.88 -5.64 -15.72
C GLN A 89 0.11 -6.80 -15.89
N HIS A 90 -0.35 -8.02 -15.61
CA HIS A 90 0.35 -9.25 -15.98
C HIS A 90 0.11 -9.57 -17.46
N ASN A 91 1.07 -10.21 -18.13
CA ASN A 91 1.02 -10.55 -19.56
C ASN A 91 0.98 -9.31 -20.48
N LEU A 92 1.75 -8.29 -20.12
CA LEU A 92 1.97 -7.11 -20.94
C LEU A 92 3.19 -7.35 -21.83
N HIS A 93 3.01 -7.29 -23.14
CA HIS A 93 4.11 -7.27 -24.09
C HIS A 93 4.51 -5.83 -24.35
N ARG A 94 5.81 -5.54 -24.25
CA ARG A 94 6.39 -4.21 -24.40
C ARG A 94 7.57 -4.27 -25.33
N GLU A 95 7.60 -3.36 -26.28
CA GLU A 95 8.76 -3.08 -27.12
C GLU A 95 9.06 -1.57 -27.06
N ILE A 96 10.32 -1.23 -26.75
CA ILE A 96 10.81 0.15 -26.83
C ILE A 96 11.91 0.16 -27.88
N LYS A 97 11.75 1.03 -28.88
CA LYS A 97 12.75 1.23 -29.94
C LYS A 97 12.94 2.73 -30.15
N ASN A 98 14.12 3.23 -29.79
CA ASN A 98 14.43 4.66 -29.78
C ASN A 98 13.35 5.44 -29.00
N ASP A 99 12.76 6.45 -29.61
CA ASP A 99 11.71 7.30 -29.05
C ASP A 99 10.32 6.66 -29.05
N THR A 100 10.17 5.41 -29.51
CA THR A 100 8.87 4.75 -29.70
C THR A 100 8.62 3.67 -28.65
N LEU A 101 7.42 3.67 -28.07
CA LEU A 101 6.87 2.61 -27.23
C LEU A 101 5.73 1.91 -27.97
N GLN A 102 5.78 0.59 -28.00
CA GLN A 102 4.65 -0.28 -28.31
C GLN A 102 4.35 -1.16 -27.10
N LEU A 103 3.09 -1.21 -26.71
CA LEU A 103 2.65 -1.94 -25.53
C LEU A 103 1.29 -2.56 -25.83
N VAL A 104 1.14 -3.84 -25.52
CA VAL A 104 -0.13 -4.55 -25.65
C VAL A 104 -0.40 -5.40 -24.42
N TYR A 105 -1.65 -5.42 -23.98
CA TYR A 105 -2.12 -6.32 -22.92
C TYR A 105 -3.56 -6.77 -23.20
N ASN A 106 -3.94 -7.92 -22.65
CA ASN A 106 -5.31 -8.42 -22.72
C ASN A 106 -6.19 -7.73 -21.66
N GLU A 107 -7.33 -7.19 -22.08
CA GLU A 107 -8.35 -6.61 -21.21
C GLU A 107 -9.58 -7.52 -21.13
N SER A 108 -9.64 -8.33 -20.06
CA SER A 108 -10.70 -9.32 -19.87
C SER A 108 -11.92 -8.80 -19.11
N ASN A 109 -11.87 -7.58 -18.54
CA ASN A 109 -12.97 -7.05 -17.71
C ASN A 109 -13.87 -6.05 -18.46
N GLY A 110 -13.75 -5.97 -19.79
CA GLY A 110 -14.51 -5.02 -20.59
C GLY A 110 -14.00 -3.58 -20.44
N ALA A 111 -14.83 -2.63 -20.87
CA ALA A 111 -14.47 -1.22 -20.83
C ALA A 111 -14.36 -0.69 -19.40
N GLN A 112 -13.27 0.01 -19.08
CA GLN A 112 -13.00 0.49 -17.72
C GLN A 112 -11.95 1.60 -17.67
N LEU A 113 -11.76 2.16 -16.47
CA LEU A 113 -10.66 3.07 -16.21
C LEU A 113 -9.37 2.33 -15.87
N LYS A 114 -8.27 2.81 -16.43
CA LYS A 114 -6.89 2.48 -16.03
C LYS A 114 -6.20 3.74 -15.56
N GLU A 115 -5.14 3.59 -14.77
CA GLU A 115 -4.25 4.70 -14.44
C GLU A 115 -2.91 4.52 -15.16
N ILE A 116 -2.49 5.55 -15.89
CA ILE A 116 -1.17 5.64 -16.49
C ILE A 116 -0.28 6.35 -15.52
N MET A 117 0.85 5.73 -15.22
CA MET A 117 1.92 6.32 -14.43
C MET A 117 3.19 6.35 -15.27
N TYR A 118 3.76 7.54 -15.48
CA TYR A 118 4.98 7.73 -16.27
C TYR A 118 5.97 8.58 -15.50
N PHE A 119 7.19 8.07 -15.35
CA PHE A 119 8.29 8.73 -14.67
C PHE A 119 9.39 9.08 -15.66
N GLY A 120 9.74 10.35 -15.72
CA GLY A 120 10.96 10.84 -16.32
C GLY A 120 11.79 11.61 -15.31
N LYS A 121 13.04 11.88 -15.68
CA LYS A 121 14.03 12.57 -14.84
C LYS A 121 13.48 13.85 -14.19
N ASP A 122 12.71 14.62 -14.95
CA ASP A 122 12.13 15.90 -14.52
C ASP A 122 10.59 15.96 -14.70
N ASN A 123 9.95 14.85 -15.09
CA ASN A 123 8.54 14.82 -15.44
C ASN A 123 7.83 13.64 -14.77
N PHE A 124 6.68 13.89 -14.13
CA PHE A 124 5.82 12.84 -13.62
C PHE A 124 4.40 13.05 -14.13
N LEU A 125 3.90 12.07 -14.85
CA LEU A 125 2.53 12.02 -15.33
C LEU A 125 1.78 10.92 -14.58
N ASN A 126 0.66 11.29 -13.98
CA ASN A 126 -0.27 10.33 -13.41
C ASN A 126 -1.70 10.75 -13.68
N PHE A 127 -2.42 9.96 -14.47
CA PHE A 127 -3.79 10.25 -14.84
C PHE A 127 -4.53 8.98 -15.25
N LYS A 128 -5.86 9.04 -15.20
CA LYS A 128 -6.72 7.94 -15.63
C LYS A 128 -7.00 7.99 -17.13
N ILE A 129 -7.31 6.86 -17.73
CA ILE A 129 -7.81 6.75 -19.09
C ILE A 129 -8.93 5.72 -19.13
N PHE A 130 -9.92 5.96 -19.98
CA PHE A 130 -10.98 4.99 -20.26
C PHE A 130 -10.56 4.15 -21.46
N VAL A 131 -10.52 2.83 -21.30
CA VAL A 131 -10.13 1.88 -22.35
C VAL A 131 -11.21 0.84 -22.54
N THR A 132 -11.38 0.40 -23.77
CA THR A 132 -12.27 -0.67 -24.22
C THR A 132 -11.43 -1.77 -24.87
N PRO A 133 -11.75 -3.07 -24.66
CA PRO A 133 -11.08 -4.14 -25.40
C PRO A 133 -11.15 -3.90 -26.92
N GLY A 134 -10.02 -4.06 -27.60
CA GLY A 134 -9.86 -3.76 -29.02
C GLY A 134 -9.35 -2.35 -29.33
N ASP A 135 -9.27 -1.45 -28.34
CA ASP A 135 -8.76 -0.09 -28.56
C ASP A 135 -7.29 -0.08 -29.00
N THR A 136 -6.97 0.85 -29.89
CA THR A 136 -5.58 1.21 -30.25
C THR A 136 -5.37 2.69 -29.96
N LEU A 137 -4.61 2.96 -28.90
CA LEU A 137 -4.30 4.30 -28.40
C LEU A 137 -2.97 4.77 -29.00
N ASN A 138 -3.05 5.76 -29.89
CA ASN A 138 -1.85 6.44 -30.38
C ASN A 138 -1.55 7.64 -29.49
N PHE A 139 -0.32 7.79 -28.98
CA PHE A 139 0.03 8.90 -28.10
C PHE A 139 1.36 9.56 -28.45
N LYS A 140 1.52 10.82 -28.04
CA LYS A 140 2.78 11.56 -28.07
C LYS A 140 3.03 12.21 -26.73
N ILE A 141 4.25 12.07 -26.21
CA ILE A 141 4.71 12.76 -25.00
C ILE A 141 5.67 13.86 -25.41
N THR A 142 5.35 15.10 -25.04
CA THR A 142 6.22 16.26 -25.29
C THR A 142 6.24 17.15 -24.06
N ASN A 143 7.44 17.41 -23.53
CA ASN A 143 7.66 18.26 -22.35
C ASN A 143 6.77 17.88 -21.16
N GLY A 144 6.64 16.58 -20.89
CA GLY A 144 5.83 16.09 -19.78
C GLY A 144 4.31 16.19 -19.98
N ASN A 145 3.82 16.50 -21.20
CA ASN A 145 2.41 16.40 -21.55
C ASN A 145 2.18 15.21 -22.48
N MET A 146 1.12 14.42 -22.24
CA MET A 146 0.72 13.32 -23.10
C MET A 146 -0.57 13.66 -23.83
N ILE A 147 -0.56 13.50 -25.15
CA ILE A 147 -1.71 13.73 -26.03
C ILE A 147 -2.00 12.44 -26.79
N PHE A 148 -3.26 12.04 -26.83
CA PHE A 148 -3.74 10.91 -27.62
C PHE A 148 -4.32 11.38 -28.95
N GLU A 149 -4.13 10.58 -30.00
CA GLU A 149 -4.57 10.84 -31.37
C GLU A 149 -5.33 9.63 -31.94
N GLY A 150 -6.16 9.87 -32.96
CA GLY A 150 -6.91 8.82 -33.65
C GLY A 150 -8.30 8.57 -33.08
N THR A 151 -8.84 7.37 -33.33
CA THR A 151 -10.19 6.97 -32.90
C THR A 151 -10.31 6.97 -31.38
N HIS A 152 -11.41 7.52 -30.86
CA HIS A 152 -11.67 7.70 -29.42
C HIS A 152 -10.66 8.59 -28.68
N ALA A 153 -9.85 9.39 -29.38
CA ALA A 153 -8.89 10.30 -28.74
C ALA A 153 -9.53 11.23 -27.70
N SER A 154 -10.80 11.63 -27.89
CA SER A 154 -11.54 12.43 -26.92
C SER A 154 -11.78 11.69 -25.59
N ASP A 155 -11.99 10.37 -25.61
CA ASP A 155 -12.13 9.59 -24.37
C ASP A 155 -10.80 9.56 -23.60
N TYR A 156 -9.67 9.43 -24.30
CA TYR A 156 -8.35 9.30 -23.68
C TYR A 156 -7.78 10.64 -23.19
N ASN A 157 -8.10 11.74 -23.86
CA ASN A 157 -7.56 13.06 -23.55
C ASN A 157 -8.29 13.81 -22.43
N PHE A 158 -9.45 13.33 -21.96
CA PHE A 158 -10.21 14.00 -20.91
C PHE A 158 -9.41 14.25 -19.62
N PHE A 159 -8.84 13.20 -19.02
CA PHE A 159 -8.11 13.34 -17.75
C PHE A 159 -6.79 14.12 -17.87
N PRO A 160 -5.97 13.96 -18.92
CA PRO A 160 -4.85 14.88 -19.17
C PRO A 160 -5.29 16.35 -19.17
N GLN A 161 -6.38 16.67 -19.87
CA GLN A 161 -6.90 18.04 -19.92
C GLN A 161 -7.52 18.52 -18.60
N LEU A 162 -8.20 17.63 -17.87
CA LEU A 162 -8.75 17.92 -16.54
C LEU A 162 -7.61 18.21 -15.55
N ASN A 163 -6.56 17.40 -15.56
CA ASN A 163 -5.40 17.56 -14.67
C ASN A 163 -4.68 18.89 -14.94
N ALA A 164 -4.60 19.33 -16.20
CA ALA A 164 -4.04 20.63 -16.56
C ALA A 164 -4.79 21.83 -15.98
N LYS A 165 -6.03 21.63 -15.47
CA LYS A 165 -6.77 22.68 -14.74
C LYS A 165 -6.33 22.87 -13.29
N ASN A 166 -5.52 21.97 -12.73
CA ASN A 166 -5.04 22.01 -11.34
C ASN A 166 -6.16 22.14 -10.32
N TYR A 167 -7.25 21.37 -10.49
CA TYR A 167 -8.32 21.25 -9.50
C TYR A 167 -7.89 20.30 -8.38
N ASP A 168 -6.90 20.73 -7.60
CA ASP A 168 -6.33 19.96 -6.51
C ASP A 168 -7.31 19.82 -5.34
N TRP A 169 -7.41 18.61 -4.80
CA TRP A 169 -8.18 18.35 -3.59
C TRP A 169 -7.58 19.07 -2.38
N PRO A 170 -8.41 19.60 -1.46
CA PRO A 170 -7.90 20.24 -0.25
C PRO A 170 -7.17 19.23 0.64
N HIS A 171 -6.29 19.73 1.50
CA HIS A 171 -5.79 18.99 2.66
C HIS A 171 -6.55 19.39 3.91
N TYR A 172 -6.65 18.48 4.87
CA TYR A 172 -7.37 18.71 6.12
C TYR A 172 -6.61 19.68 7.03
N LYS A 173 -7.30 20.73 7.48
CA LYS A 173 -6.77 21.83 8.32
C LYS A 173 -7.48 21.90 9.67
N GLU A 174 -7.70 20.74 10.29
CA GLU A 174 -8.40 20.60 11.59
C GLU A 174 -9.89 21.02 11.60
N ASP A 175 -10.42 21.58 10.50
CA ASP A 175 -11.84 21.88 10.32
C ASP A 175 -12.46 20.96 9.26
N ILE A 176 -13.27 20.00 9.71
CA ILE A 176 -13.87 18.98 8.85
C ILE A 176 -15.03 19.53 8.01
N LYS A 177 -15.74 20.55 8.50
CA LYS A 177 -16.82 21.21 7.75
C LYS A 177 -16.24 22.04 6.61
N LEU A 178 -15.16 22.78 6.88
CA LEU A 178 -14.39 23.48 5.85
C LEU A 178 -13.85 22.51 4.81
N TYR A 179 -13.25 21.38 5.24
CA TYR A 179 -12.74 20.36 4.32
C TYR A 179 -13.83 19.83 3.38
N LYS A 180 -15.02 19.49 3.90
CA LYS A 180 -16.16 19.06 3.07
C LYS A 180 -16.56 20.11 2.05
N LYS A 181 -16.64 21.38 2.48
CA LYS A 181 -16.98 22.51 1.60
C LYS A 181 -15.96 22.65 0.47
N GLU A 182 -14.68 22.73 0.79
CA GLU A 182 -13.59 22.85 -0.21
C GLU A 182 -13.57 21.62 -1.15
N ALA A 183 -13.76 20.41 -0.62
CA ALA A 183 -13.85 19.20 -1.45
C ALA A 183 -15.06 19.23 -2.39
N LYS A 184 -16.21 19.74 -1.92
CA LYS A 184 -17.40 19.90 -2.77
C LYS A 184 -17.17 20.92 -3.89
N GLU A 185 -16.46 22.00 -3.62
CA GLU A 185 -16.09 23.00 -4.64
C GLU A 185 -15.19 22.37 -5.73
N VAL A 186 -14.20 21.56 -5.35
CA VAL A 186 -13.34 20.82 -6.31
C VAL A 186 -14.17 19.84 -7.14
N TYR A 187 -15.01 19.04 -6.50
CA TYR A 187 -15.93 18.12 -7.20
C TYR A 187 -16.81 18.87 -8.22
N THR A 188 -17.38 20.00 -7.81
CA THR A 188 -18.25 20.82 -8.68
C THR A 188 -17.47 21.34 -9.89
N LYS A 189 -16.25 21.86 -9.71
CA LYS A 189 -15.38 22.29 -10.81
C LYS A 189 -15.08 21.16 -11.79
N LYS A 190 -14.80 19.95 -11.29
CA LYS A 190 -14.53 18.76 -12.12
C LYS A 190 -15.77 18.33 -12.92
N ILE A 191 -16.96 18.38 -12.32
CA ILE A 191 -18.22 18.07 -13.02
C ILE A 191 -18.55 19.13 -14.07
N THR A 192 -18.44 20.42 -13.76
CA THR A 192 -18.63 21.49 -14.76
C THR A 192 -17.68 21.34 -15.93
N PHE A 193 -16.41 21.01 -15.67
CA PHE A 193 -15.45 20.71 -16.74
C PHE A 193 -15.89 19.51 -17.60
N LEU A 194 -16.40 18.43 -16.99
CA LEU A 194 -16.95 17.29 -17.74
C LEU A 194 -18.11 17.73 -18.63
N GLU A 195 -19.06 18.51 -18.11
CA GLU A 195 -20.21 19.00 -18.88
C GLU A 195 -19.79 19.85 -20.08
N GLU A 196 -18.84 20.78 -19.89
CA GLU A 196 -18.25 21.58 -20.96
C GLU A 196 -17.49 20.70 -21.98
N TYR A 197 -16.74 19.70 -21.49
CA TYR A 197 -15.99 18.78 -22.32
C TYR A 197 -16.92 17.99 -23.25
N LEU A 198 -18.01 17.41 -22.71
CA LEU A 198 -19.03 16.67 -23.45
C LEU A 198 -19.84 17.57 -24.41
N LYS A 199 -19.89 18.89 -24.16
CA LYS A 199 -20.46 19.85 -25.10
C LYS A 199 -19.57 20.00 -26.34
N ASN A 200 -18.26 20.04 -26.15
CA ASN A 200 -17.27 20.31 -27.19
C ASN A 200 -16.77 19.06 -27.93
N HIS A 201 -16.92 17.87 -27.33
CA HIS A 201 -16.49 16.59 -27.91
C HIS A 201 -17.69 15.66 -28.04
N LYS A 202 -18.34 15.65 -29.21
CA LYS A 202 -19.56 14.86 -29.48
C LYS A 202 -19.28 13.40 -29.82
N ASP A 203 -18.03 13.10 -30.13
CA ASP A 203 -17.48 11.79 -30.47
C ASP A 203 -17.14 10.92 -29.24
N VAL A 204 -17.22 11.47 -28.02
CA VAL A 204 -16.99 10.69 -26.80
C VAL A 204 -18.03 9.59 -26.61
N THR A 205 -17.58 8.41 -26.19
CA THR A 205 -18.44 7.22 -26.12
C THR A 205 -19.43 7.28 -24.94
N GLU A 206 -20.57 6.59 -25.06
CA GLU A 206 -21.53 6.49 -23.93
C GLU A 206 -20.93 5.75 -22.72
N GLY A 207 -20.07 4.76 -22.97
CA GLY A 207 -19.32 4.06 -21.93
C GLY A 207 -18.43 5.01 -21.13
N PHE A 208 -17.71 5.89 -21.83
CA PHE A 208 -16.91 6.94 -21.22
C PHE A 208 -17.75 7.89 -20.36
N LYS A 209 -18.86 8.43 -20.91
CA LYS A 209 -19.75 9.38 -20.22
C LYS A 209 -20.24 8.83 -18.88
N LYS A 210 -20.73 7.59 -18.88
CA LYS A 210 -21.20 6.91 -17.67
C LYS A 210 -20.07 6.69 -16.67
N THR A 211 -18.94 6.19 -17.14
CA THR A 211 -17.82 5.77 -16.27
C THR A 211 -17.14 6.95 -15.60
N VAL A 212 -16.86 8.03 -16.34
CA VAL A 212 -16.17 9.22 -15.80
C VAL A 212 -17.03 9.96 -14.79
N LYS A 213 -18.35 10.03 -15.01
CA LYS A 213 -19.26 10.64 -14.04
C LYS A 213 -19.24 9.90 -12.69
N GLU A 214 -19.31 8.57 -12.72
CA GLU A 214 -19.23 7.74 -11.51
C GLU A 214 -17.85 7.84 -10.84
N GLU A 215 -16.78 7.88 -11.63
CA GLU A 215 -15.41 8.06 -11.14
C GLU A 215 -15.23 9.37 -10.37
N LEU A 216 -15.66 10.51 -10.92
CA LEU A 216 -15.59 11.80 -10.23
C LEU A 216 -16.47 11.82 -8.97
N TYR A 217 -17.62 11.16 -9.02
CA TYR A 217 -18.52 11.01 -7.88
C TYR A 217 -17.87 10.21 -6.75
N PHE A 218 -17.32 9.02 -7.02
CA PHE A 218 -16.67 8.21 -6.00
C PHE A 218 -15.31 8.77 -5.55
N GLU A 219 -14.61 9.53 -6.40
CA GLU A 219 -13.43 10.29 -5.96
C GLU A 219 -13.81 11.30 -4.87
N TYR A 220 -14.93 12.01 -5.02
CA TYR A 220 -15.44 12.93 -4.00
C TYR A 220 -15.74 12.21 -2.68
N TYR A 221 -16.53 11.14 -2.72
CA TYR A 221 -16.88 10.39 -1.51
C TYR A 221 -15.68 9.70 -0.86
N TYR A 222 -14.71 9.23 -1.64
CA TYR A 222 -13.46 8.73 -1.09
C TYR A 222 -12.69 9.82 -0.34
N ASN A 223 -12.60 11.04 -0.88
CA ASN A 223 -11.96 12.14 -0.15
C ASN A 223 -12.71 12.52 1.13
N LEU A 224 -14.04 12.37 1.19
CA LEU A 224 -14.80 12.60 2.43
C LEU A 224 -14.53 11.53 3.48
N ILE A 225 -14.64 10.24 3.12
CA ILE A 225 -14.45 9.15 4.09
C ILE A 225 -12.99 8.97 4.48
N ALA A 226 -12.03 9.41 3.66
CA ALA A 226 -10.60 9.37 3.92
C ALA A 226 -9.94 10.74 3.61
N PRO A 227 -10.07 11.75 4.48
CA PRO A 227 -9.54 13.10 4.24
C PRO A 227 -8.03 13.11 3.99
N ARG A 228 -7.56 14.07 3.19
CA ARG A 228 -6.12 14.25 2.90
C ARG A 228 -5.41 14.90 4.09
N SER A 229 -4.96 14.10 5.05
CA SER A 229 -4.25 14.57 6.25
C SER A 229 -2.79 14.08 6.33
N ILE A 230 -2.37 13.16 5.44
CA ILE A 230 -1.02 12.58 5.50
C ILE A 230 -0.05 13.35 4.59
N LYS A 231 0.83 14.16 5.17
CA LYS A 231 1.84 14.92 4.42
C LYS A 231 2.94 14.01 3.84
N SER A 232 3.18 14.11 2.53
CA SER A 232 4.26 13.43 1.83
C SER A 232 5.57 14.19 1.99
N THR A 233 6.53 13.65 2.74
CA THR A 233 7.85 14.29 2.87
C THR A 233 8.67 14.23 1.58
N CYS A 234 8.65 13.09 0.88
CA CYS A 234 9.42 12.88 -0.35
C CYS A 234 8.88 13.72 -1.51
N LEU A 235 7.59 13.60 -1.83
CA LEU A 235 7.05 14.33 -2.98
C LEU A 235 7.01 15.83 -2.73
N SER A 236 6.81 16.27 -1.48
CA SER A 236 6.84 17.70 -1.19
C SER A 236 8.22 18.31 -1.45
N ALA A 237 9.29 17.55 -1.14
CA ALA A 237 10.65 17.99 -1.44
C ALA A 237 10.93 18.03 -2.95
N VAL A 238 10.48 17.03 -3.71
CA VAL A 238 10.69 16.96 -5.17
C VAL A 238 9.90 18.04 -5.91
N ARG A 239 8.67 18.33 -5.49
CA ARG A 239 7.79 19.29 -6.18
C ARG A 239 7.87 20.72 -5.67
N GLY A 240 8.57 20.96 -4.55
CA GLY A 240 8.59 22.28 -3.90
C GLY A 240 7.23 22.75 -3.39
N ALA A 241 6.26 21.84 -3.21
CA ALA A 241 4.90 22.14 -2.78
C ALA A 241 4.43 21.09 -1.78
N GLU A 242 3.61 21.47 -0.79
CA GLU A 242 3.10 20.51 0.19
C GLU A 242 2.09 19.56 -0.45
N ILE A 243 2.39 18.26 -0.42
CA ILE A 243 1.53 17.22 -0.97
C ILE A 243 0.95 16.39 0.16
N TYR A 244 -0.38 16.24 0.16
CA TYR A 244 -1.12 15.48 1.15
C TYR A 244 -1.88 14.32 0.50
N PHE A 245 -1.82 13.16 1.15
CA PHE A 245 -2.53 11.95 0.78
C PHE A 245 -3.69 11.67 1.73
N ASN A 246 -4.70 10.96 1.20
CA ASN A 246 -5.84 10.45 1.96
C ASN A 246 -5.36 9.57 3.12
N ASP A 247 -5.87 9.80 4.33
CA ASP A 247 -5.68 8.91 5.47
C ASP A 247 -6.57 7.68 5.30
N VAL A 248 -5.92 6.55 5.02
CA VAL A 248 -6.57 5.25 4.80
C VAL A 248 -7.22 4.66 6.04
N ASN A 249 -7.05 5.30 7.21
CA ASN A 249 -7.74 4.91 8.44
C ASN A 249 -9.07 5.66 8.64
N SER A 250 -9.53 6.37 7.60
CA SER A 250 -10.78 7.12 7.49
C SER A 250 -10.84 8.47 8.21
N VAL A 251 -11.93 9.21 8.03
CA VAL A 251 -12.20 10.48 8.71
C VAL A 251 -12.22 10.32 10.23
N PHE A 252 -12.59 9.14 10.73
CA PHE A 252 -12.70 8.90 12.16
C PHE A 252 -11.33 8.86 12.86
N SER A 253 -10.27 8.34 12.21
CA SER A 253 -8.90 8.46 12.75
C SER A 253 -8.43 9.91 12.72
N THR A 254 -8.65 10.60 11.60
CA THR A 254 -8.27 12.00 11.42
C THR A 254 -8.91 12.91 12.48
N LEU A 255 -10.17 12.67 12.84
CA LEU A 255 -10.85 13.41 13.91
C LEU A 255 -10.37 13.01 15.31
N LYS A 256 -10.03 11.74 15.54
CA LYS A 256 -9.57 11.24 16.85
C LYS A 256 -8.23 11.80 17.26
N ASP A 257 -7.29 11.96 16.33
CA ASP A 257 -5.99 12.54 16.63
C ASP A 257 -6.09 14.01 17.10
N ASN A 258 -7.19 14.69 16.74
CA ASN A 258 -7.47 16.08 17.11
C ASN A 258 -8.40 16.20 18.33
N ALA A 259 -9.36 15.28 18.48
CA ALA A 259 -10.26 15.23 19.61
C ALA A 259 -9.55 14.57 20.81
N LYS A 260 -8.99 15.37 21.71
CA LYS A 260 -8.29 14.90 22.91
C LYS A 260 -9.10 13.96 23.84
N ASN A 261 -10.39 13.69 23.58
CA ASN A 261 -11.21 12.67 24.24
C ASN A 261 -12.38 12.24 23.31
N ALA A 262 -12.70 10.94 23.29
CA ALA A 262 -13.75 10.36 22.43
C ALA A 262 -15.19 10.85 22.77
N SER A 263 -15.45 11.25 24.02
CA SER A 263 -16.77 11.65 24.52
C SER A 263 -17.28 13.01 24.01
N GLY A 264 -16.53 13.69 23.13
CA GLY A 264 -16.91 14.99 22.54
C GLY A 264 -17.22 14.94 21.04
N MET A 265 -17.06 13.78 20.38
CA MET A 265 -17.12 13.68 18.91
C MET A 265 -18.57 13.65 18.38
N GLU A 266 -19.50 13.04 19.12
CA GLU A 266 -20.93 12.98 18.76
C GLU A 266 -21.59 14.37 18.64
N ASN A 267 -21.14 15.33 19.45
CA ASN A 267 -21.63 16.71 19.41
C ASN A 267 -20.96 17.55 18.30
N VAL A 268 -19.93 17.03 17.62
CA VAL A 268 -19.10 17.76 16.64
C VAL A 268 -19.23 17.21 15.22
N PHE A 269 -19.53 15.91 15.06
CA PHE A 269 -19.55 15.24 13.76
C PHE A 269 -20.83 14.42 13.51
N ASN A 270 -21.81 15.05 12.86
CA ASN A 270 -22.98 14.34 12.34
C ASN A 270 -22.61 13.60 11.05
N THR A 271 -22.39 12.29 11.13
CA THR A 271 -21.99 11.43 10.00
C THR A 271 -22.99 11.48 8.85
N LYS A 272 -24.29 11.50 9.14
CA LYS A 272 -25.34 11.54 8.11
C LYS A 272 -25.31 12.83 7.31
N ASP A 273 -25.23 13.98 7.99
CA ASP A 273 -25.09 15.28 7.34
C ASP A 273 -23.77 15.36 6.57
N TYR A 274 -22.66 14.94 7.18
CA TYR A 274 -21.34 15.01 6.57
C TYR A 274 -21.26 14.23 5.25
N PHE A 275 -21.84 13.02 5.19
CA PHE A 275 -21.85 12.19 3.99
C PHE A 275 -23.07 12.38 3.09
N ASP A 276 -23.74 13.53 3.17
CA ASP A 276 -24.88 13.89 2.31
C ASP A 276 -26.01 12.86 2.34
N ASN A 277 -26.24 12.22 3.49
CA ASN A 277 -27.21 11.12 3.67
C ASN A 277 -27.06 10.02 2.61
N ILE A 278 -25.82 9.65 2.27
CA ILE A 278 -25.55 8.61 1.28
C ILE A 278 -26.29 7.31 1.60
N GLN A 279 -26.95 6.75 0.59
CA GLN A 279 -27.76 5.55 0.76
C GLN A 279 -26.97 4.30 0.37
N LEU A 280 -27.33 3.17 0.96
CA LEU A 280 -26.74 1.88 0.63
C LEU A 280 -26.88 1.53 -0.87
N SER A 281 -27.98 1.94 -1.50
CA SER A 281 -28.23 1.73 -2.94
C SER A 281 -27.17 2.38 -3.84
N THR A 282 -26.52 3.47 -3.40
CA THR A 282 -25.40 4.11 -4.11
C THR A 282 -24.26 3.11 -4.38
N PHE A 283 -24.09 2.14 -3.48
CA PHE A 283 -23.02 1.17 -3.54
C PHE A 283 -23.42 -0.16 -4.19
N LYS A 284 -24.65 -0.33 -4.67
CA LYS A 284 -25.08 -1.55 -5.38
C LYS A 284 -24.75 -1.49 -6.88
N LYS A 285 -23.47 -1.36 -7.22
CA LYS A 285 -22.97 -1.14 -8.59
C LYS A 285 -21.86 -2.15 -8.96
N PRO A 286 -22.22 -3.41 -9.32
CA PRO A 286 -21.22 -4.45 -9.61
C PRO A 286 -20.29 -4.11 -10.79
N ASP A 287 -20.74 -3.30 -11.74
CA ASP A 287 -19.93 -2.86 -12.89
C ASP A 287 -18.77 -1.93 -12.47
N LEU A 288 -18.85 -1.29 -11.30
CA LEU A 288 -17.80 -0.41 -10.79
C LEU A 288 -16.77 -1.13 -9.94
N ILE A 289 -16.82 -2.46 -9.84
CA ILE A 289 -15.85 -3.23 -9.05
C ILE A 289 -14.45 -3.27 -9.67
N THR A 290 -14.18 -2.57 -10.76
CA THR A 290 -12.83 -2.33 -11.28
C THR A 290 -12.41 -0.85 -11.11
N ASN A 291 -13.31 0.00 -10.60
CA ASN A 291 -13.03 1.39 -10.30
C ASN A 291 -12.37 1.52 -8.92
N ASP A 292 -11.19 2.14 -8.87
CA ASP A 292 -10.38 2.30 -7.65
C ASP A 292 -11.11 3.05 -6.54
N TYR A 293 -11.68 4.23 -6.84
CA TYR A 293 -12.31 5.05 -5.82
C TYR A 293 -13.62 4.43 -5.33
N TYR A 294 -14.40 3.79 -6.20
CA TYR A 294 -15.58 3.02 -5.79
C TYR A 294 -15.19 1.91 -4.80
N LYS A 295 -14.16 1.12 -5.13
CA LYS A 295 -13.64 0.04 -4.27
C LYS A 295 -13.18 0.55 -2.91
N ARG A 296 -12.41 1.63 -2.89
CA ARG A 296 -11.90 2.21 -1.64
C ARG A 296 -13.03 2.79 -0.81
N ALA A 297 -13.93 3.55 -1.42
CA ALA A 297 -15.07 4.13 -0.74
C ALA A 297 -15.98 3.05 -0.15
N ILE A 298 -16.46 2.08 -0.93
CA ILE A 298 -17.47 1.12 -0.45
C ILE A 298 -17.04 0.36 0.79
N ALA A 299 -15.78 -0.10 0.87
CA ALA A 299 -15.28 -0.83 2.03
C ALA A 299 -15.32 0.04 3.29
N ASP A 300 -14.88 1.29 3.19
CA ASP A 300 -14.86 2.22 4.32
C ASP A 300 -16.27 2.70 4.70
N TYR A 301 -17.18 2.90 3.74
CA TYR A 301 -18.58 3.24 4.03
C TYR A 301 -19.34 2.09 4.69
N VAL A 302 -19.15 0.85 4.22
CA VAL A 302 -19.73 -0.33 4.90
C VAL A 302 -19.28 -0.36 6.34
N ARG A 303 -17.97 -0.32 6.57
CA ARG A 303 -17.38 -0.44 7.91
C ARG A 303 -17.74 0.72 8.83
N TYR A 304 -17.52 1.95 8.39
CA TYR A 304 -17.57 3.11 9.28
C TYR A 304 -18.87 3.92 9.21
N TYR A 305 -19.71 3.72 8.20
CA TYR A 305 -20.98 4.45 8.08
C TYR A 305 -22.22 3.56 8.25
N PHE A 306 -22.25 2.37 7.63
CA PHE A 306 -23.46 1.55 7.62
C PHE A 306 -23.56 0.53 8.75
N VAL A 307 -22.48 -0.14 9.13
CA VAL A 307 -22.48 -1.12 10.24
C VAL A 307 -22.50 -0.41 11.60
N ASN A 308 -21.96 0.81 11.66
CA ASN A 308 -22.00 1.78 12.76
C ASN A 308 -21.99 1.21 14.19
N HIS A 309 -20.79 1.04 14.74
CA HIS A 309 -20.52 1.03 16.18
C HIS A 309 -19.50 2.13 16.47
N ASP A 310 -19.67 2.80 17.60
CA ASP A 310 -18.72 3.80 18.09
C ASP A 310 -17.34 3.15 18.24
N TYR A 311 -16.45 3.48 17.31
CA TYR A 311 -15.03 3.12 17.30
C TYR A 311 -14.74 1.63 17.06
N PHE A 312 -14.82 1.22 15.80
CA PHE A 312 -14.40 -0.11 15.35
C PHE A 312 -12.92 -0.39 15.59
N GLU A 313 -12.63 -1.00 16.74
CA GLU A 313 -11.47 -1.85 16.87
C GLU A 313 -11.64 -3.09 15.99
N PHE A 314 -10.57 -3.59 15.38
CA PHE A 314 -10.57 -4.82 14.58
C PHE A 314 -10.65 -6.05 15.49
N ASN A 315 -11.77 -6.20 16.20
CA ASN A 315 -12.07 -7.24 17.18
C ASN A 315 -13.07 -8.26 16.63
N LYS A 316 -13.49 -9.21 17.47
CA LYS A 316 -14.33 -10.34 17.06
C LYS A 316 -15.76 -9.91 16.76
N GLU A 317 -16.37 -9.14 17.64
CA GLU A 317 -17.77 -8.71 17.56
C GLU A 317 -18.00 -7.92 16.27
N ASN A 318 -17.13 -6.93 16.06
CA ASN A 318 -17.13 -6.07 14.88
C ASN A 318 -16.92 -6.85 13.56
N PHE A 319 -16.06 -7.87 13.57
CA PHE A 319 -15.86 -8.74 12.42
C PHE A 319 -17.16 -9.44 12.01
N PHE A 320 -17.92 -9.93 12.99
CA PHE A 320 -19.20 -10.61 12.72
C PHE A 320 -20.27 -9.63 12.25
N ASP A 321 -20.38 -8.46 12.86
CA ASP A 321 -21.37 -7.45 12.46
C ASP A 321 -21.13 -6.96 11.03
N GLU A 322 -19.87 -6.68 10.67
CA GLU A 322 -19.51 -6.28 9.31
C GLU A 322 -19.76 -7.43 8.32
N LYS A 323 -19.41 -8.67 8.68
CA LYS A 323 -19.68 -9.85 7.84
C LYS A 323 -21.17 -10.04 7.60
N GLU A 324 -21.99 -10.05 8.65
CA GLU A 324 -23.44 -10.22 8.57
C GLU A 324 -24.06 -9.12 7.70
N PHE A 325 -23.65 -7.87 7.93
CA PHE A 325 -24.10 -6.75 7.13
C PHE A 325 -23.77 -6.93 5.65
N ILE A 326 -22.53 -7.33 5.32
CA ILE A 326 -22.12 -7.59 3.94
C ILE A 326 -22.98 -8.69 3.33
N GLU A 327 -23.16 -9.80 4.05
CA GLU A 327 -23.88 -10.97 3.57
C GLU A 327 -25.36 -10.72 3.32
N LYS A 328 -25.99 -9.86 4.14
CA LYS A 328 -27.40 -9.48 4.05
C LYS A 328 -27.69 -8.45 2.95
N ASN A 329 -26.75 -7.53 2.69
CA ASN A 329 -27.04 -6.33 1.92
C ASN A 329 -26.45 -6.32 0.50
N PHE A 330 -25.44 -7.13 0.24
CA PHE A 330 -24.75 -7.20 -1.05
C PHE A 330 -24.78 -8.60 -1.63
N GLU A 331 -24.59 -8.68 -2.95
CA GLU A 331 -24.53 -9.93 -3.71
C GLU A 331 -23.46 -9.86 -4.80
N GLY A 332 -23.18 -11.01 -5.44
CA GLY A 332 -22.29 -11.12 -6.58
C GLY A 332 -20.89 -10.53 -6.34
N LYS A 333 -20.37 -9.81 -7.35
CA LYS A 333 -19.00 -9.25 -7.35
C LYS A 333 -18.74 -8.30 -6.18
N VAL A 334 -19.74 -7.50 -5.79
CA VAL A 334 -19.60 -6.52 -4.71
C VAL A 334 -19.46 -7.22 -3.36
N LYS A 335 -20.32 -8.22 -3.06
CA LYS A 335 -20.21 -9.04 -1.86
C LYS A 335 -18.85 -9.73 -1.78
N ASN A 336 -18.40 -10.33 -2.88
CA ASN A 336 -17.13 -11.06 -2.91
C ASN A 336 -15.93 -10.14 -2.64
N TYR A 337 -15.91 -8.94 -3.22
CA TYR A 337 -14.87 -7.95 -2.91
C TYR A 337 -14.90 -7.52 -1.44
N LEU A 338 -16.08 -7.21 -0.90
CA LEU A 338 -16.22 -6.76 0.50
C LEU A 338 -15.80 -7.85 1.49
N LEU A 339 -16.15 -9.12 1.26
CA LEU A 339 -15.71 -10.23 2.11
C LEU A 339 -14.18 -10.44 2.02
N ALA A 340 -13.59 -10.34 0.82
CA ALA A 340 -12.14 -10.41 0.66
C ALA A 340 -11.45 -9.26 1.44
N LYS A 341 -12.01 -8.05 1.33
CA LYS A 341 -11.48 -6.85 1.99
C LYS A 341 -11.64 -6.93 3.51
N LEU A 342 -12.76 -7.44 4.00
CA LEU A 342 -13.01 -7.72 5.41
C LEU A 342 -11.92 -8.64 5.98
N ILE A 343 -11.70 -9.81 5.38
CA ILE A 343 -10.70 -10.78 5.85
C ILE A 343 -9.31 -10.12 5.88
N ALA A 344 -8.94 -9.44 4.79
CA ALA A 344 -7.61 -8.88 4.63
C ALA A 344 -7.34 -7.69 5.59
N ASP A 345 -8.31 -6.79 5.77
CA ASP A 345 -8.17 -5.65 6.66
C ASP A 345 -8.10 -6.07 8.12
N TYR A 346 -8.99 -6.98 8.56
CA TYR A 346 -8.97 -7.48 9.94
C TYR A 346 -7.67 -8.21 10.25
N TYR A 347 -7.24 -9.10 9.35
CA TYR A 347 -5.97 -9.78 9.50
C TYR A 347 -4.79 -8.80 9.64
N LYS A 348 -4.71 -7.83 8.73
CA LYS A 348 -3.66 -6.81 8.72
C LYS A 348 -3.66 -5.98 10.00
N LYS A 349 -4.82 -5.76 10.62
CA LYS A 349 -4.98 -5.00 11.86
C LYS A 349 -4.84 -5.85 13.13
N GLY A 350 -4.38 -7.09 12.99
CA GLY A 350 -4.01 -7.97 14.10
C GLY A 350 -5.01 -9.08 14.40
N PHE A 351 -6.16 -9.11 13.73
CA PHE A 351 -7.12 -10.21 13.89
C PHE A 351 -6.51 -11.52 13.37
N GLY A 352 -6.80 -12.65 14.03
CA GLY A 352 -6.17 -13.93 13.70
C GLY A 352 -4.91 -14.27 14.49
N ARG A 353 -4.51 -13.41 15.43
CA ARG A 353 -3.32 -13.59 16.30
C ARG A 353 -3.65 -14.09 17.70
N SER A 354 -4.82 -14.74 17.82
CA SER A 354 -5.20 -15.57 18.96
C SER A 354 -5.80 -16.87 18.42
N LYS A 355 -5.79 -17.95 19.21
CA LYS A 355 -6.34 -19.25 18.77
C LYS A 355 -7.80 -19.13 18.29
N LYS A 356 -8.61 -18.35 19.02
CA LYS A 356 -10.02 -18.09 18.68
C LYS A 356 -10.15 -17.28 17.39
N ALA A 357 -9.44 -16.15 17.27
CA ALA A 357 -9.51 -15.30 16.08
C ALA A 357 -8.94 -16.02 14.83
N LYS A 358 -7.87 -16.80 14.98
CA LYS A 358 -7.31 -17.66 13.91
C LYS A 358 -8.35 -18.64 13.39
N THR A 359 -9.07 -19.30 14.29
CA THR A 359 -10.13 -20.26 13.94
C THR A 359 -11.27 -19.56 13.19
N ILE A 360 -11.70 -18.38 13.67
CA ILE A 360 -12.74 -17.58 13.00
C ILE A 360 -12.31 -17.20 11.59
N LEU A 361 -11.09 -16.68 11.41
CA LEU A 361 -10.60 -16.30 10.09
C LEU A 361 -10.47 -17.52 9.17
N LYS A 362 -9.93 -18.64 9.65
CA LYS A 362 -9.83 -19.88 8.83
C LYS A 362 -11.19 -20.35 8.36
N ASN A 363 -12.19 -20.42 9.24
CA ASN A 363 -13.54 -20.83 8.86
C ASN A 363 -14.15 -19.85 7.85
N THR A 364 -13.94 -18.54 8.05
CA THR A 364 -14.43 -17.52 7.11
C THR A 364 -13.75 -17.61 5.74
N ILE A 365 -12.45 -17.94 5.71
CA ILE A 365 -11.70 -18.17 4.47
C ILE A 365 -12.25 -19.38 3.72
N GLU A 366 -12.54 -20.49 4.42
CA GLU A 366 -13.13 -21.69 3.83
C GLU A 366 -14.53 -21.45 3.26
N GLU A 367 -15.34 -20.63 3.92
CA GLU A 367 -16.64 -20.19 3.39
C GLU A 367 -16.45 -19.29 2.17
N PHE A 368 -15.58 -18.29 2.25
CA PHE A 368 -15.32 -17.34 1.18
C PHE A 368 -14.83 -18.02 -0.11
N ARG A 369 -13.99 -19.05 -0.01
CA ARG A 369 -13.51 -19.84 -1.15
C ARG A 369 -14.63 -20.47 -1.96
N LYS A 370 -15.80 -20.71 -1.35
CA LYS A 370 -16.97 -21.28 -2.02
C LYS A 370 -17.79 -20.22 -2.76
N THR A 371 -17.62 -18.93 -2.44
CA THR A 371 -18.45 -17.85 -3.00
C THR A 371 -17.82 -17.14 -4.20
N THR A 372 -16.53 -17.35 -4.47
CA THR A 372 -15.82 -16.67 -5.56
C THR A 372 -14.82 -17.58 -6.27
N ILE A 373 -14.64 -17.31 -7.56
CA ILE A 373 -13.58 -17.89 -8.40
C ILE A 373 -12.52 -16.85 -8.80
N ASP A 374 -12.62 -15.62 -8.27
CA ASP A 374 -11.67 -14.55 -8.58
C ASP A 374 -10.27 -14.92 -8.08
N SER A 375 -9.37 -15.22 -9.01
CA SER A 375 -8.02 -15.69 -8.69
C SER A 375 -7.20 -14.66 -7.93
N SER A 376 -7.46 -13.36 -8.10
CA SER A 376 -6.74 -12.31 -7.39
C SER A 376 -7.10 -12.31 -5.91
N TYR A 377 -8.38 -12.49 -5.58
CA TYR A 377 -8.84 -12.52 -4.19
C TYR A 377 -8.36 -13.82 -3.54
N LEU A 378 -8.50 -14.96 -4.23
CA LEU A 378 -8.05 -16.26 -3.73
C LEU A 378 -6.53 -16.28 -3.47
N ALA A 379 -5.72 -15.62 -4.30
CA ALA A 379 -4.28 -15.53 -4.09
C ALA A 379 -3.93 -14.75 -2.80
N GLU A 380 -4.56 -13.61 -2.56
CA GLU A 380 -4.32 -12.83 -1.34
C GLU A 380 -4.83 -13.57 -0.10
N ILE A 381 -6.00 -14.18 -0.18
CA ILE A 381 -6.55 -14.99 0.92
C ILE A 381 -5.67 -16.19 1.24
N LYS A 382 -5.09 -16.86 0.23
CA LYS A 382 -4.10 -17.94 0.43
C LYS A 382 -2.83 -17.44 1.11
N ASN A 383 -2.36 -16.23 0.78
CA ASN A 383 -1.22 -15.60 1.45
C ASN A 383 -1.53 -15.34 2.93
N ILE A 384 -2.71 -14.81 3.23
CA ILE A 384 -3.17 -14.60 4.62
C ILE A 384 -3.25 -15.91 5.38
N GLU A 385 -3.89 -16.94 4.82
CA GLU A 385 -3.98 -18.26 5.44
C GLU A 385 -2.60 -18.85 5.74
N SER A 386 -1.67 -18.77 4.77
CA SER A 386 -0.30 -19.23 4.97
C SER A 386 0.38 -18.53 6.14
N LYS A 387 0.11 -17.24 6.37
CA LYS A 387 0.65 -16.49 7.51
C LYS A 387 -0.10 -16.77 8.83
N LEU A 388 -1.37 -17.12 8.77
CA LEU A 388 -2.11 -17.63 9.94
C LEU A 388 -1.49 -18.94 10.43
N ASP A 389 -0.93 -19.76 9.54
CA ASP A 389 -0.25 -21.01 9.91
C ASP A 389 1.06 -20.78 10.67
N PHE A 390 1.74 -19.65 10.45
CA PHE A 390 2.89 -19.26 11.26
C PHE A 390 2.51 -18.91 12.70
N PHE A 391 1.29 -18.42 12.96
CA PHE A 391 0.88 -18.06 14.32
C PHE A 391 0.88 -19.28 15.26
N ASP A 392 1.52 -19.11 16.42
CA ASP A 392 1.75 -20.10 17.48
C ASP A 392 2.67 -21.27 17.07
N LEU A 393 3.37 -21.16 15.93
CA LEU A 393 4.37 -22.14 15.49
C LEU A 393 5.69 -21.93 16.24
N GLN A 394 6.36 -23.02 16.60
CA GLN A 394 7.72 -23.00 17.14
C GLN A 394 8.74 -22.95 16.00
N LEU A 395 9.87 -22.26 16.24
CA LEU A 395 10.98 -22.30 15.29
C LEU A 395 11.52 -23.73 15.16
N PRO A 396 11.72 -24.23 13.92
CA PRO A 396 12.23 -25.58 13.72
C PRO A 396 13.72 -25.66 14.08
N ASN A 397 14.20 -26.85 14.49
CA ASN A 397 15.59 -27.06 14.91
C ASN A 397 16.65 -26.53 13.93
N PRO A 398 16.52 -26.70 12.60
CA PRO A 398 17.50 -26.15 11.67
C PRO A 398 17.67 -24.63 11.77
N VAL A 399 16.59 -23.90 12.07
CA VAL A 399 16.62 -22.44 12.31
C VAL A 399 17.26 -22.16 13.67
N LEU A 400 16.84 -22.87 14.72
CA LEU A 400 17.37 -22.67 16.08
C LEU A 400 18.89 -22.88 16.16
N GLU A 401 19.44 -23.84 15.40
CA GLU A 401 20.86 -24.17 15.37
C GLU A 401 21.66 -23.33 14.35
N GLU A 402 21.03 -22.42 13.62
CA GLU A 402 21.75 -21.49 12.73
C GLU A 402 22.65 -20.56 13.55
N LYS A 403 23.90 -20.41 13.09
CA LYS A 403 24.91 -19.57 13.71
C LYS A 403 24.90 -18.17 13.10
N LEU A 404 24.99 -17.17 13.96
CA LEU A 404 25.15 -15.76 13.63
C LEU A 404 26.49 -15.26 14.19
N LEU A 405 27.03 -14.20 13.59
CA LEU A 405 28.23 -13.54 14.08
C LEU A 405 27.86 -12.47 15.13
N THR A 406 28.58 -12.48 16.25
CA THR A 406 28.51 -11.42 17.25
C THR A 406 29.43 -10.25 16.87
N ARG A 407 29.27 -9.12 17.54
CA ARG A 407 30.16 -7.96 17.31
C ARG A 407 31.65 -8.25 17.59
N ASN A 408 31.93 -9.16 18.54
CA ASN A 408 33.29 -9.58 18.89
C ASN A 408 33.94 -10.50 17.85
N GLY A 409 33.17 -11.01 16.88
CA GLY A 409 33.64 -11.96 15.88
C GLY A 409 33.43 -13.43 16.25
N ASP A 410 32.88 -13.73 17.43
CA ASP A 410 32.47 -15.08 17.81
C ASP A 410 31.14 -15.47 17.16
N THR A 411 30.88 -16.78 17.05
CA THR A 411 29.59 -17.31 16.59
C THR A 411 28.66 -17.62 17.76
N ILE A 412 27.37 -17.39 17.57
CA ILE A 412 26.30 -17.75 18.52
C ILE A 412 25.09 -18.32 17.76
N THR A 413 24.40 -19.30 18.32
CA THR A 413 23.19 -19.86 17.70
C THR A 413 21.95 -19.01 18.00
N ILE A 414 20.93 -19.09 17.14
CA ILE A 414 19.62 -18.46 17.40
C ILE A 414 19.03 -18.94 18.71
N LYS A 415 19.12 -20.25 19.00
CA LYS A 415 18.66 -20.83 20.26
C LYS A 415 19.29 -20.18 21.48
N GLU A 416 20.60 -19.96 21.47
CA GLU A 416 21.31 -19.29 22.55
C GLU A 416 20.87 -17.84 22.71
N ILE A 417 20.69 -17.10 21.60
CA ILE A 417 20.17 -15.73 21.63
C ILE A 417 18.78 -15.70 22.29
N LEU A 418 17.85 -16.56 21.83
CA LEU A 418 16.49 -16.59 22.36
C LEU A 418 16.43 -17.03 23.84
N ASN A 419 17.34 -17.91 24.26
CA ASN A 419 17.45 -18.36 25.65
C ASN A 419 17.97 -17.27 26.59
N LYS A 420 18.87 -16.39 26.12
CA LYS A 420 19.30 -15.20 26.90
C LYS A 420 18.14 -14.26 27.20
N GLU A 421 17.16 -14.22 26.30
CA GLU A 421 15.96 -13.37 26.41
C GLU A 421 14.73 -14.14 26.94
N LYS A 422 14.93 -15.22 27.71
CA LYS A 422 13.83 -16.03 28.24
C LYS A 422 12.92 -15.17 29.14
N GLY A 423 11.60 -15.31 28.96
CA GLY A 423 10.60 -14.52 29.69
C GLY A 423 10.22 -13.21 29.01
N ASN A 424 11.03 -12.72 28.06
CA ASN A 424 10.70 -11.54 27.26
C ASN A 424 9.95 -11.93 25.98
N LYS A 425 9.02 -11.07 25.54
CA LYS A 425 8.54 -11.10 24.15
C LYS A 425 9.71 -10.61 23.27
N LYS A 426 10.06 -11.31 22.19
CA LYS A 426 11.21 -10.92 21.35
C LYS A 426 10.73 -10.23 20.09
N VAL A 427 11.35 -9.11 19.75
CA VAL A 427 11.20 -8.43 18.46
C VAL A 427 12.48 -8.61 17.69
N ILE A 428 12.45 -9.41 16.62
CA ILE A 428 13.59 -9.62 15.73
C ILE A 428 13.47 -8.64 14.56
N ASP A 429 14.42 -7.71 14.45
CA ASP A 429 14.50 -6.71 13.39
C ASP A 429 15.59 -7.08 12.39
N PHE A 430 15.19 -7.37 11.15
CA PHE A 430 16.12 -7.58 10.04
C PHE A 430 16.41 -6.25 9.35
N TRP A 431 17.69 -5.89 9.33
CA TRP A 431 18.17 -4.63 8.77
C TRP A 431 19.48 -4.81 7.98
N ALA A 432 20.00 -3.72 7.43
CA ALA A 432 21.34 -3.67 6.84
C ALA A 432 21.87 -2.25 6.82
N SER A 433 23.20 -2.10 6.76
CA SER A 433 23.87 -0.80 6.77
C SER A 433 23.58 0.06 5.54
N TRP A 434 23.29 -0.56 4.39
CA TRP A 434 22.91 0.11 3.15
C TRP A 434 21.39 0.37 3.05
N CYS A 435 20.58 -0.13 3.99
CA CYS A 435 19.13 -0.02 3.95
C CYS A 435 18.66 1.32 4.54
N PHE A 436 18.50 2.34 3.69
CA PHE A 436 17.99 3.65 4.11
C PHE A 436 16.65 3.59 4.88
N PRO A 437 15.63 2.83 4.44
CA PRO A 437 14.38 2.71 5.21
C PRO A 437 14.58 2.08 6.59
N CYS A 438 15.51 1.12 6.74
CA CYS A 438 15.82 0.49 8.03
C CYS A 438 16.47 1.48 8.99
N ILE A 439 17.44 2.26 8.51
CA ILE A 439 18.12 3.30 9.31
C ILE A 439 17.11 4.35 9.77
N LYS A 440 16.23 4.78 8.88
CA LYS A 440 15.15 5.74 9.22
C LYS A 440 14.25 5.17 10.31
N GLU A 441 13.82 3.92 10.16
CA GLU A 441 12.96 3.26 11.14
C GLU A 441 13.62 3.15 12.51
N LEU A 442 14.89 2.75 12.59
CA LEU A 442 15.62 2.69 13.86
C LEU A 442 15.63 4.05 14.56
N LYS A 443 15.81 5.16 13.81
CA LYS A 443 15.78 6.52 14.39
C LYS A 443 14.40 6.92 14.89
N GLU A 444 13.37 6.73 14.05
CA GLU A 444 12.00 7.16 14.35
C GLU A 444 11.35 6.28 15.43
N GLY A 445 11.61 4.97 15.40
CA GLY A 445 11.08 3.98 16.34
C GLY A 445 11.88 3.82 17.64
N SER A 446 13.06 4.45 17.77
CA SER A 446 13.97 4.31 18.93
C SER A 446 13.26 4.59 20.26
N ASN A 447 12.49 5.69 20.35
CA ASN A 447 11.82 6.07 21.59
C ASN A 447 10.78 5.04 22.03
N ASN A 448 10.00 4.53 21.08
CA ASN A 448 8.99 3.52 21.37
C ASN A 448 9.64 2.18 21.76
N SER A 449 10.65 1.75 21.00
CA SER A 449 11.36 0.50 21.26
C SER A 449 12.01 0.49 22.65
N LYS A 450 12.71 1.57 23.02
CA LYS A 450 13.31 1.73 24.35
C LYS A 450 12.28 1.72 25.48
N LYS A 451 11.13 2.38 25.27
CA LYS A 451 10.03 2.36 26.24
C LYS A 451 9.56 0.93 26.48
N LEU A 452 9.26 0.18 25.40
CA LEU A 452 8.81 -1.20 25.49
C LEU A 452 9.85 -2.11 26.18
N THR A 453 11.15 -1.94 25.88
CA THR A 453 12.21 -2.67 26.58
C THR A 453 12.22 -2.36 28.07
N SER A 454 12.04 -1.09 28.45
CA SER A 454 12.09 -0.66 29.86
C SER A 454 10.83 -0.99 30.67
N SER A 455 9.65 -1.10 30.04
CA SER A 455 8.37 -1.20 30.76
C SER A 455 7.55 -2.46 30.46
N GLU A 456 7.76 -3.16 29.34
CA GLU A 456 6.82 -4.20 28.86
C GLU A 456 7.44 -5.60 28.72
N ASN A 457 8.64 -5.86 29.28
CA ASN A 457 9.37 -7.13 29.10
C ASN A 457 9.50 -7.53 27.62
N VAL A 458 9.89 -6.57 26.79
CA VAL A 458 10.15 -6.75 25.36
C VAL A 458 11.67 -6.68 25.13
N SER A 459 12.22 -7.61 24.36
CA SER A 459 13.63 -7.60 23.98
C SER A 459 13.76 -7.42 22.47
N PHE A 460 14.52 -6.43 22.05
CA PHE A 460 14.82 -6.21 20.63
C PHE A 460 16.11 -6.94 20.25
N ILE A 461 16.05 -7.71 19.17
CA ILE A 461 17.16 -8.46 18.59
C ILE A 461 17.36 -7.98 17.16
N TYR A 462 18.49 -7.35 16.87
CA TYR A 462 18.80 -6.79 15.57
C TYR A 462 19.68 -7.76 14.78
N ILE A 463 19.18 -8.24 13.65
CA ILE A 463 19.88 -9.17 12.75
C ILE A 463 20.21 -8.44 11.46
N SER A 464 21.49 -8.18 11.23
CA SER A 464 21.94 -7.59 9.97
C SER A 464 22.02 -8.64 8.86
N THR A 465 21.60 -8.22 7.66
CA THR A 465 21.72 -8.93 6.39
C THR A 465 22.86 -8.36 5.52
N ASP A 466 23.75 -7.54 6.09
CA ASP A 466 24.99 -7.14 5.43
C ASP A 466 25.82 -8.36 5.02
N THR A 467 26.57 -8.24 3.93
CA THR A 467 27.54 -9.27 3.51
C THR A 467 28.94 -8.99 4.06
N GLN A 468 29.21 -7.74 4.47
CA GLN A 468 30.51 -7.29 4.97
C GLN A 468 30.44 -6.92 6.45
N LYS A 469 31.19 -7.64 7.29
CA LYS A 469 31.23 -7.41 8.76
C LYS A 469 31.60 -5.97 9.11
N GLU A 470 32.56 -5.39 8.40
CA GLU A 470 33.04 -4.03 8.67
C GLU A 470 31.95 -2.98 8.43
N ALA A 471 31.21 -3.09 7.32
CA ALA A 471 30.09 -2.19 7.01
C ALA A 471 29.00 -2.27 8.09
N TRP A 472 28.65 -3.49 8.51
CA TRP A 472 27.73 -3.72 9.61
C TRP A 472 28.22 -3.11 10.92
N ASP A 473 29.47 -3.38 11.34
CA ASP A 473 30.00 -2.89 12.63
C ASP A 473 30.13 -1.37 12.65
N ASN A 474 30.58 -0.75 11.56
CA ASN A 474 30.67 0.71 11.44
C ASN A 474 29.30 1.37 11.57
N MET A 475 28.31 0.90 10.80
CA MET A 475 26.95 1.46 10.90
C MET A 475 26.32 1.16 12.26
N SER A 476 26.56 -0.02 12.83
CA SER A 476 26.08 -0.38 14.17
C SER A 476 26.58 0.59 15.23
N LYS A 477 27.86 1.01 15.17
CA LYS A 477 28.42 2.05 16.05
C LYS A 477 27.72 3.39 15.85
N THR A 478 27.52 3.81 14.60
CA THR A 478 26.80 5.06 14.28
C THR A 478 25.37 5.04 14.80
N MET A 479 24.70 3.88 14.73
CA MET A 479 23.30 3.71 15.10
C MET A 479 23.10 3.34 16.58
N GLN A 480 24.18 3.20 17.36
CA GLN A 480 24.14 2.81 18.77
C GLN A 480 23.13 3.61 19.64
N PRO A 481 22.96 4.94 19.46
CA PRO A 481 21.98 5.69 20.24
C PRO A 481 20.52 5.35 19.93
N TYR A 482 20.23 4.65 18.84
CA TYR A 482 18.88 4.37 18.37
C TYR A 482 18.41 2.92 18.61
N PHE A 483 19.34 2.00 18.88
CA PHE A 483 18.99 0.66 19.31
C PHE A 483 18.41 0.67 20.73
N ALA A 484 17.36 -0.11 20.97
CA ALA A 484 16.77 -0.29 22.30
C ALA A 484 17.62 -1.21 23.17
N ASP A 485 18.23 -2.21 22.54
CA ASP A 485 19.05 -3.24 23.17
C ASP A 485 20.42 -3.37 22.49
N LYS A 486 21.35 -4.07 23.15
CA LYS A 486 22.68 -4.37 22.60
C LYS A 486 22.74 -5.66 21.77
N HIS A 487 21.60 -6.34 21.59
CA HIS A 487 21.49 -7.63 20.91
C HIS A 487 21.61 -7.48 19.40
N GLN A 488 22.84 -7.34 18.91
CA GLN A 488 23.14 -7.13 17.50
C GLN A 488 23.96 -8.30 16.96
N TYR A 489 23.49 -8.88 15.85
CA TYR A 489 24.09 -10.04 15.21
C TYR A 489 24.11 -9.87 13.68
N LEU A 490 25.00 -10.58 13.00
CA LEU A 490 25.12 -10.59 11.54
C LEU A 490 24.87 -12.01 11.02
N LEU A 491 24.06 -12.13 9.96
CA LEU A 491 23.93 -13.39 9.23
C LEU A 491 25.28 -13.77 8.62
N LEU A 492 25.74 -15.01 8.84
CA LEU A 492 26.99 -15.50 8.24
C LEU A 492 26.84 -15.74 6.73
N ASP A 493 25.68 -16.22 6.31
CA ASP A 493 25.33 -16.44 4.91
C ASP A 493 23.91 -15.94 4.68
N ARG A 494 23.78 -14.77 4.05
CA ARG A 494 22.47 -14.18 3.76
C ARG A 494 21.67 -15.03 2.77
N GLU A 495 22.32 -15.61 1.77
CA GLU A 495 21.65 -16.30 0.66
C GLU A 495 21.07 -17.64 1.12
N HIS A 496 21.80 -18.36 1.97
CA HIS A 496 21.40 -19.67 2.49
C HIS A 496 20.92 -19.63 3.96
N SER A 497 20.65 -18.45 4.51
CA SER A 497 20.16 -18.31 5.89
C SER A 497 18.84 -19.05 6.07
N LYS A 498 18.80 -19.97 7.04
CA LYS A 498 17.62 -20.79 7.34
C LYS A 498 16.55 -19.93 8.00
N LEU A 499 16.94 -18.99 8.86
CA LEU A 499 16.10 -18.02 9.52
C LEU A 499 15.43 -17.09 8.49
N SER A 500 16.24 -16.48 7.62
CA SER A 500 15.75 -15.60 6.54
C SER A 500 14.78 -16.34 5.62
N THR A 501 15.14 -17.56 5.21
CA THR A 501 14.32 -18.42 4.35
C THR A 501 13.01 -18.81 5.03
N PHE A 502 13.05 -19.23 6.30
CA PHE A 502 11.89 -19.66 7.07
C PHE A 502 10.86 -18.53 7.21
N PHE A 503 11.31 -17.31 7.52
CA PHE A 503 10.45 -16.12 7.58
C PHE A 503 10.18 -15.47 6.22
N LYS A 504 10.69 -16.05 5.13
CA LYS A 504 10.53 -15.56 3.76
C LYS A 504 10.96 -14.09 3.61
N VAL A 505 12.09 -13.71 4.21
CA VAL A 505 12.60 -12.33 4.21
C VAL A 505 13.17 -11.98 2.84
N LYS A 506 12.31 -11.47 1.94
CA LYS A 506 12.69 -11.01 0.60
C LYS A 506 13.15 -9.55 0.58
N PHE A 507 12.57 -8.73 1.45
CA PHE A 507 12.82 -7.29 1.54
C PHE A 507 13.01 -6.89 3.00
N ILE A 508 13.89 -5.92 3.21
CA ILE A 508 14.08 -5.27 4.51
C ILE A 508 13.64 -3.79 4.43
N PRO A 509 13.20 -3.17 5.53
CA PRO A 509 13.14 -3.72 6.90
C PRO A 509 12.14 -4.87 7.04
N ARG A 510 12.33 -5.76 8.01
CA ARG A 510 11.38 -6.85 8.35
C ARG A 510 11.39 -7.07 9.85
N THR A 511 10.21 -7.17 10.46
CA THR A 511 10.09 -7.25 11.92
C THR A 511 9.29 -8.50 12.27
N VAL A 512 9.90 -9.42 13.02
CA VAL A 512 9.27 -10.65 13.52
C VAL A 512 9.04 -10.51 15.02
N VAL A 513 7.95 -11.05 15.52
CA VAL A 513 7.62 -11.04 16.95
C VAL A 513 7.42 -12.46 17.44
N LEU A 514 8.18 -12.82 18.47
CA LEU A 514 8.04 -14.09 19.18
C LEU A 514 7.46 -13.85 20.57
N SER A 515 6.62 -14.77 21.02
CA SER A 515 6.06 -14.79 22.36
C SER A 515 7.15 -15.03 23.42
N LYS A 516 6.79 -14.92 24.70
CA LYS A 516 7.68 -15.24 25.83
C LYS A 516 8.20 -16.69 25.78
N ASN A 517 7.43 -17.59 25.14
CA ASN A 517 7.74 -19.00 24.94
C ASN A 517 8.34 -19.31 23.55
N ASN A 518 8.83 -18.28 22.85
CA ASN A 518 9.45 -18.36 21.52
C ASN A 518 8.54 -18.88 20.39
N SER A 519 7.22 -18.97 20.60
CA SER A 519 6.27 -19.20 19.52
C SER A 519 6.06 -17.93 18.70
N ILE A 520 5.83 -18.07 17.39
CA ILE A 520 5.69 -16.93 16.48
C ILE A 520 4.34 -16.25 16.70
N VAL A 521 4.35 -14.95 16.93
CA VAL A 521 3.15 -14.11 17.02
C VAL A 521 2.94 -13.37 15.70
N TYR A 522 4.00 -12.74 15.17
CA TYR A 522 3.99 -12.04 13.90
C TYR A 522 5.22 -12.42 13.08
N ASP A 523 5.02 -12.86 11.84
CA ASP A 523 6.08 -13.05 10.86
C ASP A 523 6.48 -11.75 10.16
N ASP A 524 5.58 -10.75 10.18
CA ASP A 524 5.75 -9.39 9.65
C ASP A 524 4.91 -8.40 10.48
N ALA A 525 5.47 -7.92 11.58
CA ALA A 525 4.81 -6.91 12.40
C ALA A 525 4.93 -5.51 11.77
N PRO A 526 4.00 -4.60 12.09
CA PRO A 526 4.18 -3.16 11.88
C PRO A 526 5.49 -2.66 12.49
N ARG A 527 5.89 -1.47 12.08
CA ARG A 527 7.14 -0.89 12.53
C ARG A 527 7.00 -0.25 13.91
N PRO A 528 8.05 -0.25 14.75
CA PRO A 528 8.02 0.44 16.04
C PRO A 528 7.70 1.94 15.96
N SER A 529 8.01 2.62 14.85
CA SER A 529 7.65 4.01 14.57
C SER A 529 6.14 4.23 14.42
N ASP A 530 5.40 3.21 13.97
CA ASP A 530 3.94 3.13 14.06
C ASP A 530 3.55 2.71 15.50
N SER A 531 3.83 3.60 16.45
CA SER A 531 3.72 3.26 17.88
C SER A 531 2.31 2.85 18.30
N LEU A 532 1.27 3.40 17.66
CA LEU A 532 -0.11 3.04 17.97
C LEU A 532 -0.40 1.59 17.55
N MET A 533 -0.13 1.25 16.30
CA MET A 533 -0.40 -0.10 15.80
C MET A 533 0.56 -1.11 16.42
N PHE A 534 1.84 -0.78 16.53
CA PHE A 534 2.83 -1.68 17.13
C PHE A 534 2.50 -1.98 18.60
N ASN A 535 2.23 -0.97 19.42
CA ASN A 535 1.98 -1.20 20.84
C ASN A 535 0.67 -1.97 21.06
N LYS A 536 -0.36 -1.73 20.25
CA LYS A 536 -1.60 -2.52 20.30
C LYS A 536 -1.34 -4.01 20.06
N LEU A 537 -0.40 -4.36 19.19
CA LEU A 537 -0.08 -5.75 18.86
C LEU A 537 0.94 -6.39 19.81
N ILE A 538 1.81 -5.58 20.42
CA ILE A 538 2.89 -6.08 21.30
C ILE A 538 2.46 -6.16 22.75
N VAL A 539 1.64 -5.22 23.24
CA VAL A 539 1.30 -5.09 24.67
C VAL A 539 -0.01 -5.79 25.04
N ASN A 540 -1.01 -5.83 24.14
CA ASN A 540 -2.37 -6.29 24.48
C ASN A 540 -2.67 -7.78 24.20
N ASP A 541 -1.64 -8.64 24.16
CA ASP A 541 -1.79 -10.10 23.97
C ASP A 541 -1.43 -10.90 25.24
#